data_AF-A0A0A9W194-F1
#
_entry.id   AF-A0A0A9W194-F1
#
_cell.length_a   1.000
_cell.length_b   1.000
_cell.length_c   1.000
_cell.angle_alpha   90.00
_cell.angle_beta   90.00
_cell.angle_gamma   90.00
#
_symmetry.space_group_name_H-M   'P 1'
#
loop_
_entity.id
_entity.type
_entity.pdbx_description
1 polymer ?
#
loop_
_entity_poly.entity_id
_entity_poly.type
_entity_poly.pdbx_seq_one_letter_code
_entity_poly.pdbx_strand_id
1 'polypeptide(L)'
;DKPIEKLECIGHVQKRMGTPLRKLKIRLGKEKLSDGKTIGGKKRLSEPAITRITTYYGLAILRDNQDVKSMKQAIWAIWLHLISTDKKPEHNFCTKGEDSWCKYQIAQSGKKKPTSTANIF
;
A
#
# COMPACT_ATOMS: atom_id res chain seq x y z
N ASP A 1 16.92 -37.51 1.02
CA ASP A 1 16.30 -36.37 0.31
C ASP A 1 15.46 -35.52 1.24
N LYS A 2 15.66 -34.19 1.22
CA LYS A 2 14.78 -33.25 1.94
C LYS A 2 13.66 -32.83 0.98
N PRO A 3 12.38 -32.87 1.39
CA PRO A 3 11.29 -32.41 0.55
C PRO A 3 11.42 -30.90 0.29
N ILE A 4 11.27 -30.50 -0.98
CA ILE A 4 11.23 -29.08 -1.36
C ILE A 4 9.78 -28.60 -1.23
N GLU A 5 9.54 -27.67 -0.31
CA GLU A 5 8.26 -27.00 -0.18
C GLU A 5 8.21 -25.81 -1.14
N LYS A 6 7.27 -25.84 -2.09
CA LYS A 6 7.06 -24.74 -3.05
C LYS A 6 6.19 -23.68 -2.41
N LEU A 7 6.77 -22.52 -2.14
CA LEU A 7 6.04 -21.34 -1.67
C LEU A 7 5.51 -20.51 -2.84
N GLU A 8 4.44 -19.77 -2.60
CA GLU A 8 3.92 -18.78 -3.54
C GLU A 8 4.94 -17.68 -3.79
N CYS A 9 5.22 -17.39 -5.07
CA CYS A 9 6.17 -16.34 -5.40
C CYS A 9 5.53 -14.95 -5.21
N ILE A 10 6.34 -13.96 -4.84
CA ILE A 10 5.86 -12.58 -4.64
C ILE A 10 5.13 -12.05 -5.88
N GLY A 11 5.61 -12.39 -7.07
CA GLY A 11 4.96 -12.02 -8.33
C GLY A 11 3.54 -12.59 -8.45
N HIS A 12 3.31 -13.80 -7.95
CA HIS A 12 1.97 -14.40 -7.90
C HIS A 12 1.07 -13.63 -6.92
N VAL A 13 1.58 -13.34 -5.72
CA VAL A 13 0.87 -12.57 -4.68
C VAL A 13 0.47 -11.18 -5.19
N GLN A 14 1.38 -10.47 -5.87
CA GLN A 14 1.12 -9.17 -6.49
C GLN A 14 0.02 -9.26 -7.57
N LYS A 15 0.07 -10.30 -8.43
CA LYS A 15 -0.96 -10.54 -9.46
C LYS A 15 -2.33 -10.83 -8.85
N ARG A 16 -2.39 -11.62 -7.76
CA ARG A 16 -3.63 -11.91 -7.03
C ARG A 16 -4.30 -10.65 -6.51
N MET A 17 -3.54 -9.66 -6.04
CA MET A 17 -4.12 -8.38 -5.60
C MET A 17 -4.43 -7.44 -6.76
N GLY A 18 -3.56 -7.37 -7.78
CA GLY A 18 -3.72 -6.41 -8.87
C GLY A 18 -4.85 -6.73 -9.83
N THR A 19 -5.14 -8.01 -10.05
CA THR A 19 -6.16 -8.43 -11.03
C THR A 19 -7.57 -8.03 -10.60
N PRO A 20 -8.02 -8.28 -9.35
CA PRO A 20 -9.31 -7.78 -8.86
C PRO A 20 -9.43 -6.26 -8.92
N LEU A 21 -8.38 -5.51 -8.59
CA LEU A 21 -8.41 -4.04 -8.63
C LEU A 21 -8.61 -3.50 -10.05
N ARG A 22 -7.93 -4.10 -11.04
CA ARG A 22 -8.11 -3.73 -12.46
C ARG A 22 -9.51 -4.10 -12.96
N LYS A 23 -10.01 -5.29 -12.60
CA LYS A 23 -11.39 -5.69 -12.91
C LYS A 23 -12.42 -4.75 -12.29
N LEU A 24 -12.22 -4.36 -11.03
CA LEU A 24 -13.09 -3.41 -10.33
C LEU A 24 -13.10 -2.04 -11.02
N LYS A 25 -11.90 -1.52 -11.36
CA LYS A 25 -11.75 -0.26 -12.11
C LYS A 25 -12.46 -0.29 -13.45
N ILE A 26 -12.41 -1.41 -14.18
CA ILE A 26 -13.12 -1.57 -15.46
C ILE A 26 -14.63 -1.60 -15.22
N ARG A 27 -15.09 -2.45 -14.30
CA ARG A 27 -16.51 -2.64 -13.98
C ARG A 27 -17.18 -1.33 -13.57
N LEU A 28 -16.56 -0.58 -12.66
CA LEU A 28 -17.10 0.69 -12.13
C LEU A 28 -16.57 1.92 -12.89
N GLY A 29 -15.84 1.73 -13.99
CA GLY A 29 -15.10 2.80 -14.67
C GLY A 29 -15.98 3.89 -15.26
N LYS A 30 -17.23 3.53 -15.62
CA LYS A 30 -18.23 4.43 -16.20
C LYS A 30 -19.20 4.99 -15.15
N GLU A 31 -19.30 4.34 -14.00
CA GLU A 31 -20.19 4.73 -12.92
C GLU A 31 -19.63 5.94 -12.16
N LYS A 32 -20.52 6.82 -11.71
CA LYS A 32 -20.16 7.92 -10.83
C LYS A 32 -20.28 7.46 -9.38
N LEU A 33 -19.23 7.71 -8.60
CA LEU A 33 -19.29 7.55 -7.15
C LEU A 33 -20.12 8.69 -6.53
N SER A 34 -20.30 8.64 -5.21
CA SER A 34 -21.05 9.66 -4.46
C SER A 34 -20.56 11.10 -4.67
N ASP A 35 -19.31 11.27 -5.10
CA ASP A 35 -18.71 12.57 -5.42
C ASP A 35 -18.80 12.98 -6.91
N GLY A 36 -19.64 12.30 -7.70
CA GLY A 36 -19.91 12.63 -9.11
C GLY A 36 -18.77 12.30 -10.08
N LYS A 37 -17.70 11.68 -9.60
CA LYS A 37 -16.51 11.30 -10.40
C LYS A 37 -16.39 9.78 -10.51
N THR A 38 -15.71 9.32 -11.54
CA THR A 38 -15.49 7.88 -11.77
C THR A 38 -14.45 7.31 -10.82
N ILE A 39 -14.35 5.98 -10.71
CA ILE A 39 -13.36 5.32 -9.86
C ILE A 39 -11.90 5.52 -10.34
N GLY A 40 -11.72 5.85 -11.62
CA GLY A 40 -10.41 6.11 -12.23
C GLY A 40 -10.02 7.59 -12.22
N GLY A 41 -8.84 7.91 -12.77
CA GLY A 41 -8.35 9.28 -12.92
C GLY A 41 -7.32 9.69 -11.88
N LYS A 42 -6.95 10.99 -11.90
CA LYS A 42 -5.90 11.56 -11.03
C LYS A 42 -6.34 11.47 -9.56
N LYS A 43 -5.42 11.02 -8.69
CA LYS A 43 -5.67 10.78 -7.25
C LYS A 43 -6.78 9.74 -6.96
N ARG A 44 -7.00 8.79 -7.87
CA ARG A 44 -7.95 7.68 -7.70
C ARG A 44 -7.31 6.35 -8.07
N LEU A 45 -8.12 5.31 -8.28
CA LEU A 45 -7.69 3.96 -8.65
C LEU A 45 -7.16 3.92 -10.10
N SER A 46 -6.04 4.58 -10.32
CA SER A 46 -5.28 4.63 -11.57
C SER A 46 -4.35 3.41 -11.69
N GLU A 47 -3.84 3.11 -12.90
CA GLU A 47 -2.85 2.02 -13.03
C GLU A 47 -1.62 2.23 -12.15
N PRO A 48 -1.01 3.45 -12.06
CA PRO A 48 0.09 3.68 -11.14
C PRO A 48 -0.28 3.42 -9.67
N ALA A 49 -1.51 3.78 -9.25
CA ALA A 49 -1.98 3.51 -7.90
C ALA A 49 -2.11 2.00 -7.64
N ILE A 50 -2.72 1.26 -8.57
CA ILE A 50 -2.83 -0.21 -8.47
C ILE A 50 -1.44 -0.83 -8.39
N THR A 51 -0.52 -0.45 -9.28
CA THR A 51 0.86 -0.96 -9.27
C THR A 51 1.53 -0.72 -7.92
N ARG A 52 1.48 0.52 -7.38
CA ARG A 52 2.04 0.82 -6.06
C ARG A 52 1.44 -0.04 -4.95
N ILE A 53 0.11 -0.14 -4.88
CA ILE A 53 -0.58 -0.96 -3.87
C ILE A 53 -0.11 -2.40 -3.94
N THR A 54 -0.07 -2.98 -5.15
CA THR A 54 0.38 -4.37 -5.32
C THR A 54 1.85 -4.56 -4.95
N THR A 55 2.71 -3.61 -5.32
CA THR A 55 4.14 -3.65 -4.98
C THR A 55 4.34 -3.62 -3.47
N TYR A 56 3.71 -2.68 -2.76
CA TYR A 56 3.84 -2.59 -1.30
C TYR A 56 3.26 -3.81 -0.60
N TYR A 57 2.15 -4.37 -1.10
CA TYR A 57 1.57 -5.59 -0.55
C TYR A 57 2.54 -6.78 -0.64
N GLY A 58 3.19 -6.97 -1.79
CA GLY A 58 4.23 -7.99 -1.95
C GLY A 58 5.45 -7.74 -1.07
N LEU A 59 5.86 -6.48 -0.89
CA LEU A 59 6.98 -6.11 -0.02
C LEU A 59 6.68 -6.34 1.47
N ALA A 60 5.46 -6.07 1.93
CA ALA A 60 5.05 -6.32 3.31
C ALA A 60 5.14 -7.83 3.63
N ILE A 61 4.64 -8.67 2.71
CA ILE A 61 4.73 -10.13 2.87
C ILE A 61 6.18 -10.60 2.83
N LEU A 62 7.03 -10.04 1.98
CA LEU A 62 8.44 -10.41 1.91
C LEU A 62 9.21 -10.05 3.18
N ARG A 63 9.02 -8.83 3.70
CA ARG A 63 9.80 -8.29 4.82
C ARG A 63 9.40 -8.87 6.17
N ASP A 64 8.11 -9.16 6.35
CA ASP A 64 7.54 -9.59 7.62
C ASP A 64 7.15 -11.07 7.62
N ASN A 65 7.80 -11.90 6.79
CA ASN A 65 7.40 -13.30 6.56
C ASN A 65 7.57 -14.25 7.75
N GLN A 66 8.24 -13.82 8.83
CA GLN A 66 8.47 -14.62 10.04
C GLN A 66 7.37 -14.45 11.10
N ASP A 67 6.59 -13.36 11.05
CA ASP A 67 5.52 -13.10 12.02
C ASP A 67 4.24 -12.64 11.31
N VAL A 68 3.21 -13.49 11.39
CA VAL A 68 1.90 -13.23 10.80
C VAL A 68 1.27 -11.95 11.35
N LYS A 69 1.52 -11.60 12.62
CA LYS A 69 0.95 -10.39 13.22
C LYS A 69 1.60 -9.13 12.63
N SER A 70 2.92 -9.10 12.57
CA SER A 70 3.69 -8.00 11.95
C SER A 70 3.34 -7.85 10.47
N MET A 71 3.25 -8.95 9.72
CA MET A 71 2.84 -8.93 8.32
C MET A 71 1.42 -8.34 8.13
N LYS A 72 0.47 -8.72 8.98
CA LYS A 72 -0.89 -8.14 8.97
C LYS A 72 -0.83 -6.64 9.23
N GLN A 73 -0.05 -6.17 10.21
CA GLN A 73 0.08 -4.75 10.50
C GLN A 73 0.70 -3.98 9.32
N ALA A 74 1.74 -4.52 8.69
CA ALA A 74 2.36 -3.93 7.51
C ALA A 74 1.38 -3.82 6.32
N ILE A 75 0.57 -4.86 6.09
CA ILE A 75 -0.50 -4.83 5.08
C ILE A 75 -1.54 -3.76 5.42
N TRP A 76 -1.99 -3.69 6.67
CA TRP A 76 -2.96 -2.67 7.11
C TRP A 76 -2.39 -1.26 7.02
N ALA A 77 -1.09 -1.05 7.25
CA ALA A 77 -0.43 0.24 7.10
C ALA A 77 -0.57 0.79 5.68
N ILE A 78 -0.55 -0.05 4.65
CA ILE A 78 -0.78 0.35 3.25
C ILE A 78 -2.20 0.91 3.09
N TRP A 79 -3.21 0.21 3.62
CA TRP A 79 -4.60 0.66 3.55
C TRP A 79 -4.82 1.96 4.33
N LEU A 80 -4.29 2.05 5.55
CA LEU A 80 -4.39 3.25 6.38
C LEU A 80 -3.74 4.46 5.69
N HIS A 81 -2.59 4.27 5.04
CA HIS A 81 -1.98 5.32 4.23
C HIS A 81 -2.85 5.81 3.07
N LEU A 82 -3.56 4.90 2.40
CA LEU A 82 -4.44 5.25 1.27
C LEU A 82 -5.63 6.10 1.70
N ILE A 83 -6.16 5.87 2.90
CA ILE A 83 -7.32 6.59 3.44
C ILE A 83 -6.93 7.78 4.33
N SER A 84 -5.65 7.92 4.66
CA SER A 84 -5.11 8.99 5.49
C SER A 84 -5.31 10.36 4.83
N THR A 85 -5.68 11.35 5.62
CA THR A 85 -5.81 12.75 5.20
C THR A 85 -5.18 13.67 6.23
N ASP A 86 -4.87 14.91 5.87
CA ASP A 86 -4.32 15.88 6.82
C ASP A 86 -5.23 16.10 8.04
N LYS A 87 -6.56 16.00 7.85
CA LYS A 87 -7.56 16.14 8.93
C LYS A 87 -7.72 14.87 9.77
N LYS A 88 -7.40 13.72 9.20
CA LYS A 88 -7.54 12.39 9.82
C LYS A 88 -6.31 11.55 9.44
N PRO A 89 -5.17 11.76 10.13
CA PRO A 89 -3.94 11.05 9.84
C PRO A 89 -4.02 9.61 10.33
N GLU A 90 -3.83 8.65 9.42
CA GLU A 90 -3.95 7.21 9.68
C GLU A 90 -2.57 6.54 9.48
N HIS A 91 -1.65 6.74 10.44
CA HIS A 91 -0.26 6.25 10.37
C HIS A 91 0.13 5.30 11.51
N ASN A 92 -0.87 4.70 12.17
CA ASN A 92 -0.69 3.96 13.42
C ASN A 92 0.09 2.64 13.28
N PHE A 93 0.09 2.02 12.10
CA PHE A 93 0.83 0.77 11.82
C PHE A 93 2.13 0.99 11.05
N CYS A 94 2.53 2.24 10.83
CA CYS A 94 3.79 2.55 10.20
C CYS A 94 4.94 2.32 11.19
N THR A 95 6.10 1.88 10.69
CA THR A 95 7.31 1.84 11.51
C THR A 95 7.63 3.24 12.02
N LYS A 96 8.06 3.36 13.28
CA LYS A 96 8.42 4.65 13.89
C LYS A 96 9.92 4.90 13.71
N GLY A 97 10.31 6.17 13.79
CA GLY A 97 11.71 6.58 13.74
C GLY A 97 12.17 7.06 12.36
N GLU A 98 13.45 7.42 12.29
CA GLU A 98 14.08 8.07 11.12
C GLU A 98 14.17 7.16 9.90
N ASP A 99 14.31 5.85 10.11
CA ASP A 99 14.34 4.83 9.05
C ASP A 99 12.94 4.42 8.57
N SER A 100 11.90 5.11 9.03
CA SER A 100 10.54 4.84 8.58
C SER A 100 10.38 5.20 7.11
N TRP A 101 9.67 4.37 6.36
CA TRP A 101 9.20 4.73 5.03
C TRP A 101 8.06 5.76 5.08
N CYS A 102 7.45 5.96 6.24
CA CYS A 102 6.34 6.88 6.44
C CYS A 102 6.85 8.27 6.82
N LYS A 103 6.68 9.23 5.90
CA LYS A 103 7.09 10.63 6.11
C LYS A 103 6.48 11.27 7.36
N TYR A 104 5.26 10.89 7.74
CA TYR A 104 4.62 11.35 8.97
C TYR A 104 5.39 10.88 10.21
N GLN A 105 5.82 9.61 10.23
CA GLN A 105 6.60 9.07 11.34
C GLN A 105 8.02 9.66 11.41
N ILE A 106 8.66 9.88 10.25
CA ILE A 106 9.95 10.61 10.18
C ILE A 106 9.81 12.03 10.72
N ALA A 107 8.74 12.75 10.33
CA ALA A 107 8.52 14.11 10.81
C ALA A 107 8.32 14.17 12.34
N GLN A 108 7.64 13.17 12.91
CA GLN A 108 7.46 13.06 14.35
C GLN A 108 8.76 12.75 15.11
N SER A 109 9.79 12.19 14.47
CA SER A 109 11.07 11.87 15.15
C SER A 109 12.00 13.07 15.34
N GLY A 110 11.61 14.27 14.87
CA GLY A 110 12.21 15.53 15.34
C GLY A 110 13.42 16.07 14.55
N LYS A 111 13.79 15.51 13.38
CA LYS A 111 14.88 16.06 12.53
C LYS A 111 14.49 16.20 11.06
N LYS A 112 14.57 17.45 10.55
CA LYS A 112 14.53 17.98 9.16
C LYS A 112 13.49 17.41 8.16
N LYS A 113 12.98 18.30 7.29
CA LYS A 113 11.95 18.04 6.27
C LYS A 113 12.28 16.77 5.44
N PRO A 114 11.31 15.88 5.19
CA PRO A 114 11.51 14.71 4.36
C PRO A 114 11.99 15.16 2.97
N THR A 115 13.15 14.66 2.54
CA THR A 115 13.68 14.89 1.20
C THR A 115 12.66 14.42 0.17
N SER A 116 12.45 15.25 -0.84
CA SER A 116 11.46 15.06 -1.88
C SER A 116 11.81 13.85 -2.76
N THR A 117 11.39 12.66 -2.34
CA THR A 117 11.01 11.59 -3.28
C THR A 117 9.50 11.55 -3.33
N ALA A 118 9.00 11.61 -4.56
CA ALA A 118 7.62 11.80 -4.95
C ALA A 118 6.62 11.10 -4.00
N ASN A 119 5.58 11.87 -3.62
CA ASN A 119 4.27 11.39 -3.19
C ASN A 119 4.15 9.87 -3.10
N ILE A 120 4.37 9.35 -1.90
CA ILE A 120 4.13 7.94 -1.59
C ILE A 120 2.63 7.65 -1.72
N PHE A 121 1.76 8.68 -1.73
CA PHE A 121 0.44 8.72 -2.37
C PHE A 121 0.16 10.07 -3.05
#